data_AF-A0A1V5G9Z6-F1
#
_entry.id   AF-A0A1V5G9Z6-F1
#
_cell.length_a   1.000
_cell.length_b   1.000
_cell.length_c   1.000
_cell.angle_alpha   90.00
_cell.angle_beta   90.00
_cell.angle_gamma   90.00
#
_symmetry.space_group_name_H-M   'P 1'
#
loop_
_entity.id
_entity.type
_entity.pdbx_description
1 polymer ?
#
loop_
_entity_poly.entity_id
_entity_poly.type
_entity_poly.pdbx_seq_one_letter_code
_entity_poly.pdbx_strand_id
1 'polypeptide(L)'
;MSNSEIVQLFLVIVGLAFIAFEVITNMNDVEDDTTNIILYQATLKRMLFIPFAIGAIAGHLFLGTTSKIFPSYKIINPLDNELLVILGLVFISALLFLFSKKIITRSREFLTILFLAGLLYGHFFWSMND
;
A
#
# COMPACT_ATOMS: atom_id res chain seq x y z
N MET A 1 16.68 -4.04 -20.62
CA MET A 1 16.28 -3.98 -19.21
C MET A 1 15.69 -5.32 -18.82
N SER A 2 16.03 -5.83 -17.64
CA SER A 2 15.34 -6.96 -17.03
C SER A 2 13.92 -6.57 -16.62
N ASN A 3 13.05 -7.55 -16.39
CA ASN A 3 11.69 -7.30 -15.89
C ASN A 3 11.71 -6.57 -14.53
N SER A 4 12.71 -6.85 -13.67
CA SER A 4 12.86 -6.17 -12.39
C SER A 4 13.20 -4.69 -12.55
N GLU A 5 14.05 -4.34 -13.52
CA GLU A 5 14.40 -2.95 -13.81
C GLU A 5 13.19 -2.15 -14.36
N ILE A 6 12.33 -2.79 -15.16
CA ILE A 6 11.10 -2.16 -15.68
C ILE A 6 10.11 -1.87 -14.53
N VAL A 7 9.93 -2.83 -13.62
CA VAL A 7 9.07 -2.67 -12.45
C VAL A 7 9.59 -1.57 -11.53
N GLN A 8 10.90 -1.54 -11.26
CA GLN A 8 11.51 -0.49 -10.44
C GLN A 8 11.34 0.89 -11.07
N LEU A 9 11.60 1.02 -12.38
CA LEU A 9 11.41 2.28 -13.10
C LEU A 9 9.93 2.74 -13.03
N PHE A 10 8.99 1.82 -13.22
CA PHE A 10 7.56 2.11 -13.10
C PHE A 10 7.20 2.61 -11.70
N LEU A 11 7.67 1.95 -10.64
CA LEU A 11 7.43 2.35 -9.26
C LEU A 11 8.02 3.73 -8.94
N VAL A 12 9.22 4.03 -9.44
CA VAL A 12 9.85 5.35 -9.28
C VAL A 12 9.02 6.43 -9.98
N ILE A 13 8.57 6.19 -11.21
CA ILE A 13 7.73 7.15 -11.95
C ILE A 13 6.41 7.40 -11.23
N VAL A 14 5.74 6.34 -10.76
CA VAL A 14 4.49 6.45 -10.00
C VAL A 14 4.71 7.21 -8.69
N GLY A 15 5.81 6.94 -7.97
CA GLY A 15 6.18 7.65 -6.75
C GLY A 15 6.43 9.14 -6.99
N LEU A 16 7.18 9.49 -8.04
CA LEU A 16 7.42 10.88 -8.43
C LEU A 16 6.14 11.61 -8.85
N ALA A 17 5.26 10.95 -9.60
CA ALA A 17 3.97 11.50 -9.97
C ALA A 17 3.09 11.77 -8.74
N PHE A 18 3.12 10.87 -7.75
CA PHE A 18 2.40 11.05 -6.50
C PHE A 18 2.94 12.24 -5.70
N ILE A 19 4.27 12.40 -5.60
CA ILE A 19 4.90 13.55 -4.94
C ILE A 19 4.52 14.86 -5.64
N ALA A 20 4.59 14.90 -6.97
CA ALA A 20 4.20 16.08 -7.74
C ALA A 20 2.72 16.44 -7.51
N PHE A 21 1.84 15.44 -7.48
CA PHE A 21 0.42 15.63 -7.20
C PHE A 21 0.18 16.15 -5.77
N GLU A 22 0.91 15.65 -4.78
CA GLU A 22 0.86 16.14 -3.40
C GLU A 22 1.32 17.59 -3.28
N VAL A 23 2.39 17.98 -3.99
CA VAL A 23 2.87 19.37 -3.99
C VAL A 23 1.83 20.30 -4.63
N ILE A 24 1.27 19.92 -5.78
CA ILE A 24 0.25 20.72 -6.48
C ILE A 24 -1.00 20.90 -5.61
N THR A 25 -1.46 19.82 -4.96
CA THR A 25 -2.65 19.85 -4.11
C THR A 25 -2.43 20.64 -2.82
N ASN A 26 -1.23 20.58 -2.22
CA ASN A 26 -0.88 21.42 -1.06
C ASN A 26 -0.67 22.91 -1.40
N MET A 27 -0.35 23.23 -2.66
CA MET A 27 -0.25 24.63 -3.13
C MET A 27 -1.61 25.24 -3.49
N ASN A 28 -2.68 24.45 -3.48
CA ASN A 28 -4.03 24.93 -3.71
C ASN A 28 -4.59 25.50 -2.39
N ASP A 29 -5.13 26.72 -2.40
CA ASP A 29 -5.71 27.39 -1.22
C ASP A 29 -7.09 26.83 -0.81
N VAL A 30 -7.50 25.69 -1.36
CA VAL A 30 -8.75 25.02 -1.01
C VAL A 30 -8.53 24.20 0.25
N GLU A 31 -9.08 24.67 1.38
CA GLU A 31 -9.08 23.94 2.64
C GLU A 31 -9.63 22.51 2.42
N ASP A 32 -8.92 21.52 2.98
CA ASP A 32 -9.23 20.08 2.92
C ASP A 32 -9.07 19.36 1.56
N ASP A 33 -8.47 19.99 0.54
CA ASP A 33 -8.31 19.40 -0.81
C ASP A 33 -6.90 18.83 -1.08
N THR A 34 -6.17 18.45 -0.02
CA THR A 34 -4.86 17.82 -0.15
C THR A 34 -5.01 16.31 -0.33
N THR A 35 -4.13 15.68 -1.11
CA THR A 35 -4.23 14.24 -1.40
C THR A 35 -4.18 13.41 -0.11
N ASN A 36 -3.40 13.84 0.87
CA ASN A 36 -3.38 13.25 2.22
C ASN A 36 -4.74 13.30 2.94
N ILE A 37 -5.46 14.42 2.87
CA ILE A 37 -6.80 14.56 3.49
C ILE A 37 -7.82 13.71 2.71
N ILE A 38 -7.76 13.72 1.38
CA ILE A 38 -8.62 12.90 0.51
C ILE A 38 -8.39 11.41 0.80
N LEU A 39 -7.13 10.96 0.87
CA LEU A 39 -6.79 9.57 1.22
C LEU A 39 -7.23 9.23 2.63
N TYR A 40 -7.05 10.14 3.60
CA TYR A 40 -7.48 9.93 4.98
C TYR A 40 -9.01 9.80 5.08
N GLN A 41 -9.75 10.67 4.40
CA GLN A 41 -11.22 10.56 4.33
C GLN A 41 -11.66 9.31 3.58
N ALA A 42 -10.98 8.94 2.49
CA ALA A 42 -11.33 7.76 1.71
C ALA A 42 -11.02 6.46 2.46
N THR A 43 -9.91 6.40 3.21
CA THR A 43 -9.59 5.27 4.10
C THR A 43 -10.54 5.16 5.27
N LEU A 44 -10.91 6.28 5.91
CA LEU A 44 -11.93 6.31 6.96
C LEU A 44 -13.29 5.80 6.49
N LYS A 45 -13.65 6.06 5.23
CA LYS A 45 -15.00 5.81 4.72
C LYS A 45 -15.13 4.48 3.94
N ARG A 46 -14.12 4.07 3.16
CA ARG A 46 -14.30 3.07 2.09
C ARG A 46 -13.06 2.26 1.65
N MET A 47 -11.84 2.78 1.74
CA MET A 47 -10.62 2.11 1.21
C MET A 47 -9.84 1.38 2.31
N LEU A 48 -10.37 0.22 2.71
CA LEU A 48 -9.91 -0.53 3.89
C LEU A 48 -8.46 -1.01 3.81
N PHE A 49 -7.95 -1.37 2.63
CA PHE A 49 -6.65 -2.05 2.53
C PHE A 49 -5.46 -1.13 2.26
N ILE A 50 -5.68 0.19 2.14
CA ILE A 50 -4.58 1.13 1.93
C ILE A 50 -3.64 1.20 3.15
N PRO A 51 -4.12 1.33 4.41
CA PRO A 51 -3.23 1.32 5.57
C PRO A 51 -2.40 0.03 5.64
N PHE A 52 -3.01 -1.12 5.33
CA PHE A 52 -2.31 -2.39 5.24
C PHE A 52 -1.23 -2.38 4.15
N ALA A 53 -1.56 -1.94 2.94
CA ALA A 53 -0.62 -1.89 1.82
C ALA A 53 0.56 -0.96 2.11
N ILE A 54 0.31 0.23 2.67
CA ILE A 54 1.37 1.16 3.08
C ILE A 54 2.23 0.52 4.17
N GLY A 55 1.61 -0.11 5.17
CA GLY A 55 2.33 -0.86 6.19
C GLY A 55 3.23 -1.94 5.57
N ALA A 56 2.69 -2.77 4.67
CA ALA A 56 3.42 -3.85 4.02
C ALA A 56 4.59 -3.37 3.16
N ILE A 57 4.42 -2.28 2.41
CA ILE A 57 5.51 -1.64 1.67
C ILE A 57 6.57 -1.09 2.65
N ALA A 58 6.15 -0.44 3.73
CA ALA A 58 7.08 0.09 4.72
C ALA A 58 7.87 -1.03 5.45
N GLY A 59 7.20 -2.12 5.81
CA GLY A 59 7.82 -3.29 6.41
C GLY A 59 8.83 -3.95 5.46
N HIS A 60 8.47 -4.10 4.18
CA HIS A 60 9.34 -4.67 3.13
C HIS A 60 10.61 -3.82 2.93
N LEU A 61 10.45 -2.51 2.76
CA LEU A 61 11.53 -1.61 2.37
C LEU A 61 12.44 -1.19 3.53
N PHE A 62 11.87 -0.92 4.71
CA PHE A 62 12.62 -0.32 5.82
C PHE A 62 12.92 -1.28 6.96
N LEU A 63 12.10 -2.33 7.11
CA LEU A 63 12.24 -3.30 8.19
C LEU A 63 12.48 -4.69 7.58
N GLY A 64 13.35 -4.83 6.59
CA GLY A 64 13.71 -6.16 6.10
C GLY A 64 14.33 -7.03 7.21
N THR A 65 13.92 -8.29 7.33
CA THR A 65 14.49 -9.33 8.20
C THR A 65 15.04 -10.47 7.36
N THR A 66 16.14 -11.07 7.83
CA THR A 66 16.73 -12.29 7.26
C THR A 66 16.04 -13.56 7.76
N SER A 67 15.16 -13.43 8.77
CA SER A 67 14.51 -14.54 9.46
C SER A 67 13.03 -14.60 9.11
N LYS A 68 12.71 -15.09 7.91
CA LYS A 68 11.30 -15.26 7.49
C LYS A 68 10.59 -16.33 8.31
N ILE A 69 9.36 -16.02 8.75
CA ILE A 69 8.51 -16.96 9.49
C ILE A 69 8.12 -18.15 8.59
N PHE A 70 8.06 -17.94 7.27
CA PHE A 70 7.85 -18.98 6.28
C PHE A 70 8.87 -18.84 5.13
N PRO A 71 10.03 -19.53 5.19
CA PRO A 71 11.12 -19.36 4.21
C PRO A 71 10.82 -19.84 2.79
N SER A 72 9.68 -20.51 2.54
CA SER A 72 9.52 -21.38 1.38
C SER A 72 8.10 -21.44 0.84
N TYR A 73 7.68 -20.43 0.08
CA TYR A 73 6.60 -20.56 -0.89
C TYR A 73 7.09 -20.15 -2.29
N LYS A 74 8.12 -20.84 -2.79
CA LYS A 74 8.48 -20.80 -4.22
C LYS A 74 7.43 -21.55 -5.04
N ILE A 75 6.26 -20.94 -5.23
CA ILE A 75 5.27 -21.43 -6.18
C ILE A 75 5.42 -20.60 -7.46
N ILE A 76 6.22 -21.15 -8.39
CA ILE A 76 6.15 -21.07 -9.87
C ILE A 76 5.63 -19.75 -10.48
N ASN A 77 6.43 -18.68 -10.46
CA ASN A 77 6.65 -17.68 -11.54
C ASN A 77 7.30 -16.39 -10.98
N PRO A 78 8.00 -15.58 -11.82
CA PRO A 78 8.86 -14.47 -11.38
C PRO A 78 8.14 -13.14 -11.08
N LEU A 79 6.81 -13.16 -10.88
CA LEU A 79 6.13 -12.02 -10.28
C LEU A 79 5.98 -12.30 -8.79
N ASP A 80 6.65 -11.52 -7.96
CA ASP A 80 6.64 -11.60 -6.50
C ASP A 80 5.21 -11.81 -5.97
N ASN A 81 4.94 -13.03 -5.46
CA ASN A 81 3.62 -13.46 -5.03
C ASN A 81 3.04 -12.50 -3.95
N GLU A 82 3.91 -11.88 -3.16
CA GLU A 82 3.54 -10.96 -2.10
C GLU A 82 3.10 -9.58 -2.63
N LEU A 83 3.73 -9.08 -3.70
CA LEU A 83 3.32 -7.84 -4.37
C LEU A 83 1.95 -8.03 -5.03
N LEU A 84 1.71 -9.19 -5.64
CA LEU A 84 0.40 -9.57 -6.20
C LEU A 84 -0.69 -9.62 -5.12
N VAL A 85 -0.38 -10.13 -3.93
CA VAL A 85 -1.31 -10.11 -2.79
C VAL A 85 -1.66 -8.67 -2.40
N ILE A 86 -0.67 -7.78 -2.31
CA ILE A 86 -0.88 -6.37 -1.96
C ILE A 86 -1.71 -5.68 -3.05
N LEU A 87 -1.35 -5.85 -4.33
CA LEU A 87 -2.09 -5.29 -5.47
C LEU A 87 -3.52 -5.84 -5.54
N GLY A 88 -3.71 -7.13 -5.26
CA GLY A 88 -5.02 -7.76 -5.19
C GLY A 88 -5.90 -7.17 -4.08
N LEU A 89 -5.34 -6.98 -2.88
CA LEU A 89 -6.06 -6.35 -1.76
C LEU A 89 -6.40 -4.88 -2.05
N VAL A 90 -5.49 -4.13 -2.66
CA VAL A 90 -5.73 -2.75 -3.10
C VAL A 90 -6.83 -2.71 -4.17
N PHE A 91 -6.77 -3.59 -5.17
CA PHE A 91 -7.78 -3.69 -6.22
C PHE A 91 -9.16 -4.06 -5.67
N ILE A 92 -9.25 -5.03 -4.76
CA ILE A 92 -10.48 -5.38 -4.05
C ILE A 92 -11.00 -4.17 -3.26
N SER A 93 -10.11 -3.42 -2.60
CA SER A 93 -10.49 -2.20 -1.88
C SER A 93 -11.07 -1.12 -2.81
N ALA A 94 -10.51 -0.98 -4.01
CA ALA A 94 -10.99 -0.04 -5.02
C ALA A 94 -12.34 -0.48 -5.60
N LEU A 95 -12.55 -1.78 -5.83
CA LEU A 95 -13.85 -2.32 -6.22
C LEU A 95 -14.90 -2.10 -5.12
N LEU A 96 -14.57 -2.41 -3.86
CA LEU A 96 -15.47 -2.15 -2.74
C LEU A 96 -15.79 -0.66 -2.59
N PHE A 97 -14.84 0.23 -2.88
CA PHE A 97 -15.07 1.67 -2.91
C PHE A 97 -16.09 2.07 -3.99
N LEU A 98 -15.96 1.52 -5.20
CA LEU A 98 -16.82 1.82 -6.35
C LEU A 98 -18.25 1.26 -6.17
N PHE A 99 -18.38 0.06 -5.62
CA PHE A 99 -19.67 -0.64 -5.50
C PHE A 99 -20.38 -0.44 -4.16
N SER A 100 -19.67 -0.03 -3.10
CA SER A 100 -20.32 0.26 -1.81
C SER A 100 -20.95 1.65 -1.81
N LYS A 101 -22.29 1.69 -1.90
CA LYS A 101 -23.07 2.90 -1.60
C LYS A 101 -23.07 3.25 -0.11
N LYS A 102 -22.71 2.31 0.77
CA LYS A 102 -22.74 2.47 2.23
C LYS A 102 -21.39 3.01 2.70
N ILE A 103 -21.40 4.22 3.25
CA ILE A 103 -20.24 4.77 3.97
C ILE A 103 -20.17 4.01 5.29
N ILE A 104 -19.12 3.22 5.48
CA ILE A 104 -18.84 2.60 6.77
C ILE A 104 -17.65 3.34 7.35
N THR A 105 -17.95 4.28 8.25
CA THR A 105 -16.90 4.98 9.00
C THR A 105 -16.21 3.98 9.92
N ARG A 106 -14.88 3.89 9.80
CA ARG A 106 -14.04 3.07 10.68
C ARG A 106 -13.33 3.94 11.70
N SER A 107 -13.07 3.37 12.87
CA SER A 107 -12.35 4.07 13.91
C SER A 107 -10.86 4.17 13.56
N ARG A 108 -10.18 5.16 14.11
CA ARG A 108 -8.74 5.37 13.87
C ARG A 108 -7.93 4.17 14.34
N GLU A 109 -8.32 3.58 15.46
CA GLU A 109 -7.69 2.41 16.07
C GLU A 109 -7.71 1.21 15.12
N PHE A 110 -8.83 1.00 14.41
CA PHE A 110 -8.93 -0.07 13.41
C PHE A 110 -7.94 0.14 12.26
N LEU A 111 -7.84 1.36 11.74
CA LEU A 111 -6.89 1.68 10.66
C LEU A 111 -5.43 1.55 11.12
N THR A 112 -5.13 1.94 12.36
CA THR A 112 -3.80 1.75 12.97
C THR A 112 -3.44 0.28 13.12
N ILE A 113 -4.37 -0.55 13.62
CA ILE A 113 -4.15 -2.01 13.72
C ILE A 113 -3.88 -2.59 12.33
N LEU A 114 -4.63 -2.15 11.32
CA LEU A 114 -4.51 -2.64 9.96
C LEU A 114 -3.18 -2.22 9.31
N PHE A 115 -2.70 -1.00 9.60
CA PHE A 115 -1.35 -0.56 9.23
C PHE A 115 -0.27 -1.41 9.91
N LEU A 116 -0.37 -1.63 11.22
CA LEU A 116 0.60 -2.46 11.96
C LEU A 116 0.62 -3.90 11.46
N ALA A 117 -0.54 -4.48 11.14
CA ALA A 117 -0.63 -5.79 10.53
C ALA A 117 0.07 -5.83 9.15
N GLY A 118 -0.11 -4.79 8.33
CA GLY A 118 0.63 -4.62 7.08
C GLY A 118 2.14 -4.55 7.32
N LEU A 119 2.56 -3.74 8.27
CA LEU A 119 3.98 -3.56 8.62
C LEU A 119 4.64 -4.86 9.05
N LEU A 120 3.98 -5.66 9.89
CA LEU A 120 4.45 -6.99 10.28
C LEU A 120 4.47 -7.96 9.08
N TYR A 121 3.48 -7.88 8.18
CA TYR A 121 3.46 -8.67 6.97
C TYR A 121 4.65 -8.34 6.05
N GLY A 122 4.91 -7.05 5.79
CA GLY A 122 6.08 -6.60 5.04
C GLY A 122 7.40 -7.02 5.70
N HIS A 123 7.50 -6.88 7.02
CA HIS A 123 8.70 -7.26 7.76
C HIS A 123 8.99 -8.77 7.62
N PHE A 124 8.01 -9.64 7.90
CA PHE A 124 8.23 -11.08 8.06
C PHE A 124 7.95 -11.95 6.81
N PHE A 125 7.11 -11.50 5.88
CA PHE A 125 6.64 -12.30 4.74
C PHE A 125 7.16 -11.75 3.42
N TRP A 126 7.05 -10.45 3.20
CA TRP A 126 7.59 -9.77 2.02
C TRP A 126 8.84 -9.00 2.38
N SER A 127 9.89 -9.68 2.83
CA SER A 127 11.11 -9.00 3.27
C SER A 127 12.11 -8.76 2.14
N MET A 128 12.81 -7.62 2.13
CA MET A 128 13.85 -7.31 1.14
C MET A 128 15.23 -7.90 1.51
N ASN A 129 15.46 -8.22 2.78
CA ASN A 129 16.75 -8.73 3.29
C ASN A 129 16.85 -10.27 3.26
N ASP A 130 16.25 -10.90 2.23
CA ASP A 130 16.34 -12.34 1.97
C ASP A 130 17.73 -12.80 1.51
#